data_AF-A0A2P7ZEE2-F1
#
_entry.id   AF-A0A2P7ZEE2-F1
#
_cell.length_a   1.000
_cell.length_b   1.000
_cell.length_c   1.000
_cell.angle_alpha   90.00
_cell.angle_beta   90.00
_cell.angle_gamma   90.00
#
_symmetry.space_group_name_H-M   'P 1'
#
loop_
_entity.id
_entity.type
_entity.pdbx_description
1 polymer ?
#
loop_
_entity_poly.entity_id
_entity_poly.type
_entity_poly.pdbx_seq_one_letter_code
_entity_poly.pdbx_strand_id
1 'polypeptide(L)'
;MAFVARGLASPDLLRTYSAERQPVGAELVRESNQQLRANSLIWKSMGIGMPPHDDGVTVLTALAESSERGLQQREQLYDVLEMKRQELESLGLAYNQVYASAAIYMEDEASPLPSLQGDPIVEVRISTYPGCRVPHAWLDFATRGKLRSTQDLCGKGAFCLLLGIGGNMWRSAAEKIQETTGIPINVYGIGFGEDYQDVYRDSQKL
;
A
#
# COMPACT_ATOMS: atom_id res chain seq x y z
N MET A 1 10.30 -17.34 9.03
CA MET A 1 10.55 -18.37 10.08
C MET A 1 10.07 -19.77 9.69
N ALA A 2 8.79 -20.00 9.40
CA ALA A 2 8.27 -21.36 9.17
C ALA A 2 8.97 -22.16 8.04
N PHE A 3 9.42 -21.50 6.96
CA PHE A 3 10.17 -22.17 5.88
C PHE A 3 11.57 -22.61 6.34
N VAL A 4 12.29 -21.74 7.06
CA VAL A 4 13.60 -22.06 7.65
C VAL A 4 13.49 -23.19 8.67
N ALA A 5 12.49 -23.13 9.56
CA ALA A 5 12.25 -24.17 10.56
C ALA A 5 11.92 -25.54 9.96
N ARG A 6 11.32 -25.56 8.76
CA ARG A 6 11.01 -26.78 7.99
C ARG A 6 12.17 -27.23 7.09
N GLY A 7 13.30 -26.52 7.09
CA GLY A 7 14.43 -26.82 6.20
C GLY A 7 14.20 -26.45 4.73
N LEU A 8 13.14 -25.72 4.41
CA LEU A 8 12.78 -25.32 3.03
C LEU A 8 13.49 -24.05 2.56
N ALA A 9 14.21 -23.34 3.44
CA ALA A 9 14.93 -22.11 3.12
C ALA A 9 16.15 -21.93 4.02
N SER A 10 17.18 -21.25 3.50
CA SER A 10 18.37 -20.84 4.27
C SER A 10 17.99 -19.89 5.42
N PRO A 11 18.71 -19.92 6.56
CA PRO A 11 18.61 -18.90 7.59
C PRO A 11 18.78 -17.46 7.08
N ASP A 12 19.48 -17.25 5.96
CA ASP A 12 19.64 -15.93 5.35
C ASP A 12 18.31 -15.27 4.97
N LEU A 13 17.26 -16.06 4.70
CA LEU A 13 15.91 -15.55 4.48
C LEU A 13 15.40 -14.74 5.69
N LEU A 14 15.87 -15.01 6.92
CA LEU A 14 15.45 -14.26 8.09
C LEU A 14 16.03 -12.84 8.12
N ARG A 15 17.16 -12.60 7.42
CA ARG A 15 17.78 -11.27 7.34
C ARG A 15 16.93 -10.29 6.53
N THR A 16 16.10 -10.79 5.62
CA THR A 16 15.21 -9.95 4.81
C THR A 16 14.14 -9.27 5.65
N TYR A 17 13.75 -9.85 6.79
CA TYR A 17 12.78 -9.21 7.69
C TYR A 17 13.20 -7.80 8.10
N SER A 18 14.45 -7.60 8.54
CA SER A 18 14.93 -6.28 8.92
C SER A 18 15.08 -5.35 7.72
N ALA A 19 15.59 -5.87 6.59
CA ALA A 19 15.73 -5.10 5.36
C ALA A 19 14.37 -4.55 4.85
N GLU A 20 13.31 -5.35 4.99
CA GLU A 20 11.97 -4.99 4.52
C GLU A 20 11.17 -4.17 5.55
N ARG A 21 11.28 -4.50 6.84
CA ARG A 21 10.40 -3.93 7.88
C ARG A 21 10.97 -2.71 8.59
N GLN A 22 12.29 -2.57 8.68
CA GLN A 22 12.89 -1.42 9.35
C GLN A 22 12.58 -0.10 8.62
N PRO A 23 12.69 -0.01 7.27
CA PRO A 23 12.34 1.22 6.56
C PRO A 23 10.88 1.63 6.75
N VAL A 24 9.95 0.65 6.73
CA VAL A 24 8.52 0.89 6.97
C VAL A 24 8.28 1.45 8.37
N GLY A 25 8.94 0.89 9.38
CA GLY A 25 8.85 1.40 10.75
C GLY A 25 9.41 2.82 10.90
N ALA A 26 10.55 3.10 10.27
CA ALA A 26 11.16 4.42 10.27
C ALA A 26 10.26 5.48 9.60
N GLU A 27 9.64 5.13 8.47
CA GLU A 27 8.68 6.00 7.78
C GLU A 27 7.46 6.29 8.65
N LEU A 28 6.84 5.28 9.24
CA LEU A 28 5.68 5.47 10.11
C LEU A 28 5.98 6.41 11.30
N VAL A 29 7.15 6.26 11.94
CA VAL A 29 7.57 7.14 13.04
C VAL A 29 7.84 8.56 12.54
N ARG A 30 8.46 8.71 11.37
CA ARG A 30 8.71 10.02 10.74
C ARG A 30 7.39 10.75 10.48
N GLU A 31 6.44 10.09 9.82
CA GLU A 31 5.13 10.67 9.47
C GLU A 31 4.32 10.99 10.73
N SER A 32 4.30 10.10 11.74
CA SER A 32 3.60 10.38 13.00
C SER A 32 4.14 11.64 13.69
N ASN A 33 5.47 11.81 13.74
CA ASN A 33 6.09 13.01 14.31
C ASN A 33 5.83 14.27 13.47
N GLN A 34 5.73 14.13 12.15
CA GLN A 34 5.35 15.24 11.27
C GLN A 34 3.92 15.70 11.55
N GLN A 35 2.97 14.77 11.69
CA GLN A 35 1.58 15.09 11.98
C GLN A 35 1.38 15.70 13.38
N LEU A 36 2.16 15.25 14.37
CA LEU A 36 2.19 15.89 15.69
C LEU A 36 2.60 17.37 15.61
N ARG A 37 3.60 17.71 14.78
CA ARG A 37 4.02 19.10 14.57
C ARG A 37 2.95 19.90 13.81
N ALA A 38 2.34 19.29 12.79
CA ALA A 38 1.25 19.91 12.04
C ALA A 38 0.03 20.23 12.92
N ASN A 39 -0.27 19.41 13.94
CA ASN A 39 -1.32 19.70 14.92
C ASN A 39 -1.11 21.05 15.63
N SER A 40 0.13 21.41 15.94
CA SER A 40 0.40 22.72 16.55
C SER A 40 0.06 23.89 15.62
N LEU A 41 0.15 23.72 14.30
CA LEU A 41 -0.16 24.78 13.33
C LEU A 41 -1.66 25.05 13.25
N ILE A 42 -2.50 24.02 13.36
CA ILE A 42 -3.97 24.16 13.44
C ILE A 42 -4.39 24.99 14.63
N TRP A 43 -3.87 24.66 15.81
CA TRP A 43 -4.22 25.39 17.02
C TRP A 43 -3.83 26.87 16.86
N LYS A 44 -2.61 27.13 16.36
CA LYS A 44 -2.15 28.50 16.09
C LYS A 44 -3.01 29.24 15.06
N SER A 45 -3.45 28.59 13.98
CA SER A 45 -4.28 29.23 12.96
C SER A 45 -5.69 29.57 13.44
N MET A 46 -6.13 28.99 14.57
CA MET A 46 -7.39 29.32 15.25
C MET A 46 -7.20 30.27 16.44
N GLY A 47 -5.99 30.81 16.66
CA GLY A 47 -5.71 31.64 17.83
C GLY A 47 -5.75 30.86 19.15
N ILE A 48 -5.31 29.59 19.14
CA ILE A 48 -5.22 28.72 20.30
C ILE A 48 -3.75 28.32 20.50
N GLY A 49 -3.16 28.62 21.66
CA GLY A 49 -1.77 28.25 21.96
C GLY A 49 -1.19 28.93 23.19
N MET A 50 0.14 29.02 23.26
CA MET A 50 0.81 29.87 24.26
C MET A 50 0.93 31.30 23.71
N PRO A 51 0.71 32.34 24.54
CA PRO A 51 0.91 33.74 24.14
C PRO A 51 2.34 34.01 23.62
N PRO A 52 2.54 35.01 22.75
CA PRO A 52 1.54 35.93 22.23
C PRO A 52 0.91 35.39 20.94
N HIS A 53 -0.40 35.16 20.96
CA HIS A 53 -1.22 34.93 19.76
C HIS A 53 -2.49 35.78 19.93
N ASP A 54 -3.10 36.18 18.81
CA ASP A 54 -4.38 36.88 18.83
C ASP A 54 -5.43 36.05 19.57
N ASP A 55 -6.34 36.72 20.30
CA ASP A 55 -7.49 36.08 20.94
C ASP A 55 -8.24 35.22 19.91
N GLY A 56 -8.44 33.94 20.21
CA GLY A 56 -9.10 32.99 19.30
C GLY A 56 -10.47 33.46 18.83
N VAL A 57 -11.20 34.23 19.64
CA VAL A 57 -12.47 34.85 19.22
C VAL A 57 -12.25 35.85 18.08
N THR A 58 -11.19 36.67 18.16
CA THR A 58 -10.84 37.64 17.11
C THR A 58 -10.46 36.93 15.81
N VAL A 59 -9.65 35.87 15.90
CA VAL A 59 -9.23 35.06 14.75
C VAL A 59 -10.44 34.39 14.08
N LEU A 60 -11.32 33.77 14.88
CA LEU A 60 -12.51 33.09 14.36
C LEU A 60 -13.54 34.08 13.79
N THR A 61 -13.66 35.28 14.35
CA THR A 61 -14.54 36.32 13.81
C THR A 61 -14.05 36.83 12.45
N ALA A 62 -12.72 36.96 12.28
CA ALA A 62 -12.13 37.39 11.01
C ALA A 62 -12.47 36.44 9.84
N LEU A 63 -12.67 35.14 10.09
CA LEU A 63 -13.08 34.18 9.05
C LEU A 63 -14.41 34.55 8.39
N ALA A 64 -15.32 35.22 9.10
CA ALA A 64 -16.62 35.67 8.60
C ALA A 64 -16.57 37.05 7.93
N GLU A 65 -15.44 37.76 8.02
CA GLU A 65 -15.32 39.10 7.44
C GLU A 65 -15.23 39.04 5.91
N SER A 66 -15.96 39.95 5.27
CA SER A 66 -15.82 40.28 3.84
C SER A 66 -14.70 41.31 3.65
N SER A 67 -13.50 40.97 4.12
CA SER A 67 -12.30 41.83 4.13
C SER A 67 -11.08 41.07 3.60
N GLU A 68 -10.00 41.80 3.27
CA GLU A 68 -8.72 41.18 2.90
C GLU A 68 -8.15 40.34 4.06
N ARG A 69 -8.30 40.81 5.30
CA ARG A 69 -7.96 40.04 6.51
C ARG A 69 -8.72 38.72 6.56
N GLY A 70 -10.03 38.74 6.32
CA GLY A 70 -10.84 37.53 6.33
C GLY A 70 -10.46 36.56 5.21
N LEU A 71 -10.08 37.06 4.03
CA LEU A 71 -9.56 36.22 2.95
C LEU A 71 -8.25 35.52 3.37
N GLN A 72 -7.27 36.29 3.85
CA GLN A 72 -5.99 35.76 4.31
C GLN A 72 -6.16 34.72 5.43
N GLN A 73 -7.08 34.96 6.38
CA GLN A 73 -7.34 34.01 7.46
C GLN A 73 -7.95 32.69 6.96
N ARG A 74 -8.84 32.75 5.96
CA ARG A 74 -9.43 31.55 5.35
C ARG A 74 -8.40 30.77 4.53
N GLU A 75 -7.56 31.45 3.76
CA GLU A 75 -6.45 30.81 3.02
C GLU A 75 -5.48 30.12 3.99
N GLN A 76 -5.07 30.80 5.06
CA GLN A 76 -4.21 30.20 6.08
C GLN A 76 -4.84 28.97 6.73
N LEU A 77 -6.13 29.02 7.08
CA LEU A 77 -6.83 27.86 7.63
C LEU A 77 -6.91 26.72 6.62
N TYR A 78 -7.19 27.02 5.35
CA TYR A 78 -7.25 26.03 4.29
C TYR A 78 -5.91 25.32 4.10
N ASP A 79 -4.81 26.06 3.96
CA ASP A 79 -3.47 25.50 3.81
C ASP A 79 -3.10 24.58 4.99
N VAL A 80 -3.50 24.97 6.20
CA VAL A 80 -3.24 24.19 7.41
C VAL A 80 -4.11 22.92 7.49
N LEU A 81 -5.36 22.97 7.00
CA LEU A 81 -6.21 21.80 6.88
C LEU A 81 -5.73 20.84 5.78
N GLU A 82 -5.25 21.35 4.65
CA GLU A 82 -4.65 20.52 3.59
C GLU A 82 -3.42 19.76 4.10
N MET A 83 -2.60 20.35 4.98
CA MET A 83 -1.51 19.62 5.64
C MET A 83 -1.99 18.42 6.46
N LYS A 84 -3.26 18.40 6.92
CA LYS A 84 -3.85 17.27 7.65
C LYS A 84 -4.39 16.17 6.80
N ARG A 85 -4.51 16.39 5.50
CA ARG A 85 -4.93 15.37 4.56
C ARG A 85 -4.10 14.09 4.73
N GLN A 86 -2.78 14.22 4.92
CA GLN A 86 -1.88 13.10 5.19
C GLN A 86 -2.22 12.29 6.45
N GLU A 87 -2.76 12.90 7.51
CA GLU A 87 -3.13 12.17 8.74
C GLU A 87 -4.45 11.40 8.56
N LEU A 88 -5.42 12.02 7.86
CA LEU A 88 -6.77 11.49 7.71
C LEU A 88 -6.93 10.53 6.52
N GLU A 89 -6.11 10.71 5.48
CA GLU A 89 -6.18 9.97 4.22
C GLU A 89 -4.92 9.12 3.98
N SER A 90 -4.29 8.60 5.03
CA SER A 90 -2.99 7.87 4.99
C SER A 90 -3.01 6.49 4.31
N LEU A 91 -3.84 6.27 3.29
CA LEU A 91 -3.92 5.00 2.58
C LEU A 91 -2.62 4.68 1.83
N GLY A 92 -1.98 5.69 1.23
CA GLY A 92 -0.66 5.52 0.62
C GLY A 92 0.37 4.98 1.61
N LEU A 93 0.47 5.58 2.80
CA LEU A 93 1.35 5.09 3.86
C LEU A 93 1.02 3.65 4.28
N ALA A 94 -0.26 3.28 4.27
CA ALA A 94 -0.72 1.94 4.63
C ALA A 94 -0.46 0.87 3.56
N TYR A 95 -0.42 1.23 2.27
CA TYR A 95 -0.37 0.25 1.17
C TYR A 95 0.84 0.35 0.24
N ASN A 96 1.60 1.45 0.25
CA ASN A 96 2.70 1.71 -0.69
C ASN A 96 4.05 1.10 -0.28
N GLN A 97 4.06 0.06 0.56
CA GLN A 97 5.33 -0.58 0.89
C GLN A 97 5.90 -1.28 -0.34
N VAL A 98 7.16 -0.99 -0.62
CA VAL A 98 7.94 -1.64 -1.68
C VAL A 98 9.16 -2.27 -1.01
N TYR A 99 9.20 -3.59 -1.02
CA TYR A 99 10.28 -4.35 -0.42
C TYR A 99 11.44 -4.53 -1.39
N ALA A 100 12.65 -4.29 -0.89
CA ALA A 100 13.90 -4.55 -1.60
C ALA A 100 14.78 -5.42 -0.72
N SER A 101 14.92 -6.69 -1.07
CA SER A 101 15.68 -7.67 -0.31
C SER A 101 16.02 -8.89 -1.16
N ALA A 102 16.84 -9.80 -0.63
CA ALA A 102 17.14 -11.08 -1.27
C ALA A 102 15.93 -12.04 -1.37
N ALA A 103 14.78 -11.73 -0.74
CA ALA A 103 13.54 -12.49 -0.91
C ALA A 103 12.70 -12.02 -2.11
N ILE A 104 13.10 -10.93 -2.76
CA ILE A 104 12.44 -10.38 -3.94
C ILE A 104 13.35 -10.58 -5.14
N TYR A 105 12.88 -11.34 -6.12
CA TYR A 105 13.62 -11.58 -7.35
C TYR A 105 13.44 -10.42 -8.32
N MET A 106 14.55 -9.81 -8.76
CA MET A 106 14.58 -8.59 -9.57
C MET A 106 15.44 -8.73 -10.84
N GLU A 107 16.15 -9.84 -11.05
CA GLU A 107 17.17 -9.93 -12.12
C GLU A 107 16.56 -9.80 -13.53
N ASP A 108 15.31 -10.23 -13.70
CA ASP A 108 14.56 -10.12 -14.96
C ASP A 108 13.68 -8.86 -15.04
N GLU A 109 13.70 -8.00 -14.01
CA GLU A 109 12.93 -6.76 -13.98
C GLU A 109 13.78 -5.59 -14.50
N ALA A 110 13.68 -5.34 -15.80
CA ALA A 110 14.40 -4.25 -16.45
C ALA A 110 13.79 -2.86 -16.21
N SER A 111 12.51 -2.80 -15.82
CA SER A 111 11.81 -1.52 -15.66
C SER A 111 11.97 -0.97 -14.25
N PRO A 112 12.00 0.36 -14.07
CA PRO A 112 11.90 0.94 -12.74
C PRO A 112 10.48 0.78 -12.19
N LEU A 113 10.35 0.85 -10.86
CA LEU A 113 9.05 0.95 -10.19
C LEU A 113 8.24 2.11 -10.81
N PRO A 114 6.96 1.90 -11.19
CA PRO A 114 6.12 2.97 -11.72
C PRO A 114 5.99 4.16 -10.76
N SER A 115 6.16 5.36 -11.30
CA SER A 115 5.97 6.61 -10.56
C SER A 115 4.52 6.72 -10.08
N LEU A 116 4.34 7.17 -8.83
CA LEU A 116 3.03 7.49 -8.29
C LEU A 116 2.77 8.99 -8.52
N GLN A 117 1.57 9.32 -8.99
CA GLN A 117 1.12 10.71 -9.07
C GLN A 117 0.56 11.15 -7.71
N GLY A 118 0.84 12.38 -7.32
CA GLY A 118 0.36 12.95 -6.05
C GLY A 118 1.20 12.58 -4.84
N ASP A 119 0.62 12.75 -3.66
CA ASP A 119 1.28 12.52 -2.38
C ASP A 119 1.35 11.03 -2.05
N PRO A 120 2.54 10.42 -1.88
CA PRO A 120 2.68 8.99 -1.60
C PRO A 120 2.15 8.55 -0.23
N ILE A 121 1.86 9.48 0.67
CA ILE A 121 1.19 9.18 1.95
C ILE A 121 -0.31 9.00 1.75
N VAL A 122 -0.89 9.72 0.79
CA VAL A 122 -2.33 9.74 0.54
C VAL A 122 -2.72 8.79 -0.59
N GLU A 123 -2.07 8.92 -1.72
CA GLU A 123 -2.38 8.19 -2.94
C GLU A 123 -1.86 6.75 -2.89
N VAL A 124 -2.65 5.80 -3.38
CA VAL A 124 -2.29 4.38 -3.39
C VAL A 124 -1.68 3.98 -4.72
N ARG A 125 -0.48 3.40 -4.67
CA ARG A 125 0.14 2.72 -5.80
C ARG A 125 -0.41 1.29 -5.90
N ILE A 126 -1.16 1.05 -6.96
CA ILE A 126 -1.57 -0.30 -7.37
C ILE A 126 -0.56 -0.79 -8.40
N SER A 127 0.23 -1.80 -8.06
CA SER A 127 1.28 -2.31 -8.94
C SER A 127 1.59 -3.77 -8.68
N THR A 128 1.91 -4.51 -9.74
CA THR A 128 2.43 -5.88 -9.73
C THR A 128 3.95 -5.94 -9.67
N TYR A 129 4.63 -4.78 -9.63
CA TYR A 129 6.09 -4.68 -9.55
C TYR A 129 6.64 -5.49 -8.36
N PRO A 130 7.74 -6.24 -8.51
CA PRO A 130 8.25 -7.07 -7.43
C PRO A 130 8.56 -6.26 -6.17
N GLY A 131 8.15 -6.79 -5.01
CA GLY A 131 8.25 -6.10 -3.73
C GLY A 131 7.02 -5.27 -3.35
N CYS A 132 6.12 -4.97 -4.29
CA CYS A 132 4.81 -4.39 -3.97
C CYS A 132 3.85 -5.44 -3.40
N ARG A 133 2.86 -4.96 -2.63
CA ARG A 133 1.73 -5.80 -2.20
C ARG A 133 0.89 -6.22 -3.41
N VAL A 134 0.44 -7.47 -3.44
CA VAL A 134 -0.46 -7.96 -4.48
C VAL A 134 -1.74 -7.10 -4.57
N PRO A 135 -2.08 -6.55 -5.75
CA PRO A 135 -3.27 -5.76 -5.95
C PRO A 135 -4.56 -6.52 -5.62
N HIS A 136 -5.57 -5.80 -5.15
CA HIS A 136 -6.92 -6.32 -4.96
C HIS A 136 -7.69 -6.31 -6.28
N ALA A 137 -8.30 -7.44 -6.63
CA ALA A 137 -9.38 -7.51 -7.62
C ALA A 137 -10.46 -8.48 -7.14
N TRP A 138 -11.71 -8.24 -7.54
CA TRP A 138 -12.82 -9.13 -7.27
C TRP A 138 -12.91 -10.23 -8.33
N LEU A 139 -12.84 -11.46 -7.84
CA LEU A 139 -12.88 -12.68 -8.62
C LEU A 139 -14.15 -13.46 -8.27
N ASP A 140 -14.67 -14.19 -9.24
CA ASP A 140 -15.81 -15.09 -9.04
C ASP A 140 -15.53 -16.48 -9.62
N PHE A 141 -16.20 -17.48 -9.07
CA PHE A 141 -16.22 -18.80 -9.70
C PHE A 141 -17.29 -18.80 -10.79
N ALA A 142 -16.98 -19.34 -11.97
CA ALA A 142 -17.93 -19.42 -13.09
C ALA A 142 -19.28 -20.06 -12.73
N THR A 143 -19.33 -20.87 -11.66
CA THR A 143 -20.52 -21.62 -11.22
C THR A 143 -21.10 -21.19 -9.88
N ARG A 144 -20.45 -20.30 -9.12
CA ARG A 144 -20.88 -19.90 -7.78
C ARG A 144 -20.59 -18.43 -7.56
N GLY A 145 -21.64 -17.61 -7.57
CA GLY A 145 -21.61 -16.15 -7.34
C GLY A 145 -21.13 -15.72 -5.95
N LYS A 146 -19.92 -16.11 -5.58
CA LYS A 146 -19.28 -15.75 -4.32
C LYS A 146 -17.95 -15.07 -4.63
N LEU A 147 -17.99 -13.74 -4.53
CA LEU A 147 -16.82 -12.89 -4.69
C LEU A 147 -15.67 -13.31 -3.77
N ARG A 148 -14.47 -13.34 -4.35
CA ARG A 148 -13.18 -13.61 -3.69
C ARG A 148 -12.20 -12.53 -4.10
N SER A 149 -11.39 -12.06 -3.16
CA SER A 149 -10.27 -11.20 -3.51
C SER A 149 -9.10 -12.02 -4.05
N THR A 150 -8.35 -11.48 -5.00
CA THR A 150 -6.97 -11.93 -5.32
C THR A 150 -6.11 -12.12 -4.07
N GLN A 151 -6.28 -11.26 -3.06
CA GLN A 151 -5.55 -11.35 -1.78
C GLN A 151 -5.99 -12.55 -0.93
N ASP A 152 -7.22 -13.06 -1.11
CA ASP A 152 -7.71 -14.25 -0.41
C ASP A 152 -7.10 -15.54 -0.98
N LEU A 153 -6.73 -15.53 -2.26
CA LEU A 153 -6.05 -16.63 -2.94
C LEU A 153 -4.59 -16.76 -2.50
N CYS A 154 -3.95 -15.63 -2.20
CA CYS A 154 -2.55 -15.55 -1.84
C CYS A 154 -2.31 -15.85 -0.35
N GLY A 155 -1.08 -16.25 -0.02
CA GLY A 155 -0.65 -16.49 1.35
C GLY A 155 -1.00 -17.88 1.87
N LYS A 156 -1.63 -17.97 3.05
CA LYS A 156 -1.95 -19.25 3.72
C LYS A 156 -0.73 -20.17 3.96
N GLY A 157 0.46 -19.59 4.09
CA GLY A 157 1.70 -20.32 4.32
C GLY A 157 2.30 -20.99 3.07
N ALA A 158 1.80 -20.63 1.88
CA ALA A 158 2.29 -21.08 0.58
C ALA A 158 2.61 -19.88 -0.34
N PHE A 159 3.45 -20.12 -1.35
CA PHE A 159 3.56 -19.22 -2.48
C PHE A 159 2.29 -19.33 -3.34
N CYS A 160 1.99 -18.28 -4.10
CA CYS A 160 0.83 -18.23 -4.98
C CYS A 160 1.27 -17.72 -6.35
N LEU A 161 0.85 -18.42 -7.40
CA LEU A 161 1.06 -18.04 -8.79
C LEU A 161 -0.30 -17.81 -9.46
N LEU A 162 -0.54 -16.57 -9.88
CA LEU A 162 -1.73 -16.18 -10.62
C LEU A 162 -1.42 -16.15 -12.12
N LEU A 163 -2.24 -16.81 -12.91
CA LEU A 163 -2.03 -17.00 -14.34
C LEU A 163 -3.20 -16.44 -15.14
N GLY A 164 -2.93 -15.94 -16.34
CA GLY A 164 -3.96 -15.67 -17.34
C GLY A 164 -4.26 -16.89 -18.22
N ILE A 165 -5.23 -16.74 -19.12
CA ILE A 165 -5.56 -17.74 -20.14
C ILE A 165 -4.29 -18.13 -20.94
N GLY A 166 -4.07 -19.42 -21.10
CA GLY A 166 -2.90 -19.96 -21.82
C GLY A 166 -1.67 -20.16 -20.93
N GLY A 167 -1.75 -19.87 -19.63
CA GLY A 167 -0.66 -20.03 -18.67
C GLY A 167 -0.32 -21.47 -18.25
N ASN A 168 -0.89 -22.50 -18.88
CA ASN A 168 -0.77 -23.89 -18.41
C ASN A 168 0.67 -24.40 -18.27
N MET A 169 1.61 -23.92 -19.09
CA MET A 169 3.03 -24.26 -18.95
C MET A 169 3.60 -23.87 -17.58
N TRP A 170 3.11 -22.79 -16.98
CA TRP A 170 3.51 -22.35 -15.65
C TRP A 170 2.96 -23.22 -14.54
N ARG A 171 1.79 -23.83 -14.74
CA ARG A 171 1.24 -24.83 -13.80
C ARG A 171 2.19 -26.03 -13.71
N SER A 172 2.61 -26.57 -14.85
CA SER A 172 3.58 -27.66 -14.90
C SER A 172 4.96 -27.26 -14.35
N ALA A 173 5.38 -26.01 -14.53
CA ALA A 173 6.63 -25.50 -13.96
C ALA A 173 6.55 -25.44 -12.43
N ALA A 174 5.46 -24.90 -11.89
CA ALA A 174 5.22 -24.85 -10.45
C ALA A 174 5.19 -26.26 -9.85
N GLU A 175 4.47 -27.21 -10.44
CA GLU A 175 4.43 -28.61 -10.01
C GLU A 175 5.84 -29.22 -9.90
N LYS A 176 6.68 -29.07 -10.92
CA LYS A 176 8.07 -29.55 -10.90
C LYS A 176 8.90 -28.90 -9.80
N ILE A 177 8.72 -27.60 -9.55
CA ILE A 177 9.41 -26.90 -8.45
C ILE A 177 8.95 -27.46 -7.10
N GLN A 178 7.65 -27.68 -6.92
CA GLN A 178 7.11 -28.26 -5.69
C GLN A 178 7.66 -29.68 -5.45
N GLU A 179 7.70 -30.53 -6.48
CA GLU A 179 8.27 -31.88 -6.41
C GLU A 179 9.75 -31.87 -6.04
N THR A 180 10.51 -30.93 -6.62
CA THR A 180 11.97 -30.86 -6.44
C THR A 180 12.36 -30.23 -5.10
N THR A 181 11.62 -29.22 -4.63
CA THR A 181 12.02 -28.38 -3.50
C THR A 181 11.18 -28.61 -2.23
N GLY A 182 9.99 -29.20 -2.36
CA GLY A 182 9.01 -29.31 -1.27
C GLY A 182 8.35 -27.97 -0.87
N ILE A 183 8.66 -26.87 -1.57
CA ILE A 183 8.05 -25.55 -1.32
C ILE A 183 6.60 -25.58 -1.81
N PRO A 184 5.59 -25.28 -0.97
CA PRO A 184 4.20 -25.24 -1.41
C PRO A 184 3.92 -24.02 -2.30
N ILE A 185 3.36 -24.27 -3.48
CA ILE A 185 2.96 -23.26 -4.47
C ILE A 185 1.50 -23.55 -4.87
N ASN A 186 0.60 -22.61 -4.64
CA ASN A 186 -0.77 -22.68 -5.16
C ASN A 186 -0.83 -21.96 -6.50
N VAL A 187 -1.47 -22.58 -7.50
CA VAL A 187 -1.57 -22.02 -8.85
C VAL A 187 -3.02 -21.82 -9.23
N TYR A 188 -3.40 -20.59 -9.58
CA TYR A 188 -4.77 -20.23 -9.96
C TYR A 188 -4.81 -19.50 -11.30
N GLY A 189 -5.63 -19.98 -12.22
CA GLY A 189 -5.96 -19.31 -13.47
C GLY A 189 -7.06 -18.26 -13.28
N ILE A 190 -6.90 -17.10 -13.92
CA ILE A 190 -7.88 -16.01 -13.95
C ILE A 190 -8.22 -15.72 -15.42
N GLY A 191 -9.47 -15.95 -15.79
CA GLY A 191 -9.94 -15.78 -17.16
C GLY A 191 -11.18 -16.61 -17.48
N PHE A 192 -11.70 -16.44 -18.70
CA PHE A 192 -12.82 -17.24 -19.17
C PHE A 192 -12.41 -18.71 -19.31
N GLY A 193 -13.11 -19.61 -18.60
CA GLY A 193 -12.80 -21.04 -18.59
C GLY A 193 -11.66 -21.44 -17.64
N GLU A 194 -11.11 -20.49 -16.88
CA GLU A 194 -10.09 -20.74 -15.84
C GLU A 194 -10.74 -20.95 -14.46
N ASP A 195 -9.91 -21.13 -13.42
CA ASP A 195 -10.36 -21.33 -12.03
C ASP A 195 -11.26 -20.19 -11.53
N TYR A 196 -10.93 -18.95 -11.90
CA TYR A 196 -11.64 -17.73 -11.53
C TYR A 196 -11.92 -16.81 -12.72
N GLN A 197 -12.99 -16.03 -12.65
CA GLN A 197 -13.29 -14.94 -13.57
C GLN A 197 -13.09 -13.59 -12.89
N ASP A 198 -12.49 -12.64 -13.61
CA ASP A 198 -12.35 -11.26 -13.15
C ASP A 198 -13.65 -10.48 -13.42
N VAL A 199 -14.37 -10.14 -12.36
CA VAL A 199 -15.75 -9.62 -12.43
C VAL A 199 -15.79 -8.22 -13.03
N TYR A 200 -14.84 -7.37 -12.63
CA TYR A 200 -14.80 -5.96 -13.02
C TYR A 200 -13.67 -5.65 -14.00
N ARG A 201 -12.92 -6.67 -14.42
CA ARG A 201 -11.76 -6.56 -15.32
C ARG A 201 -10.64 -5.72 -14.70
N ASP A 202 -10.53 -5.73 -13.39
CA ASP A 202 -9.54 -4.93 -12.66
C ASP A 202 -8.16 -5.58 -12.71
N SER A 203 -8.08 -6.91 -12.73
CA SER A 203 -6.81 -7.64 -12.86
C SER A 203 -6.13 -7.41 -14.22
N GLN A 204 -6.90 -7.08 -15.26
CA GLN A 204 -6.39 -6.79 -16.61
C GLN A 204 -5.71 -5.41 -16.72
N LYS A 205 -5.90 -4.54 -15.72
CA LYS A 205 -5.36 -3.17 -15.69
C LYS A 205 -4.05 -3.08 -14.89
N LEU A 206 -3.58 -4.22 -14.35
CA LEU A 206 -2.43 -4.34 -13.43
C LEU A 206 -1.12 -4.65 -14.15
#